data_AF-A0A7K2BQH8-F1
#
_entry.id   AF-A0A7K2BQH8-F1
#
_cell.length_a   1.000
_cell.length_b   1.000
_cell.length_c   1.000
_cell.angle_alpha   90.00
_cell.angle_beta   90.00
_cell.angle_gamma   90.00
#
_symmetry.space_group_name_H-M   'P 1'
#
loop_
_entity.id
_entity.type
_entity.pdbx_description
1 polymer ?
#
loop_
_entity_poly.entity_id
_entity_poly.type
_entity_poly.pdbx_seq_one_letter_code
_entity_poly.pdbx_strand_id
1 'polypeptide(L)'
;MADAYPDGTDQRISDPEWITRADTEGWVALTKDPSIIRDHRDVPAETRLRIFAFNLRVQQCEPDRTEMVARLDANLNRILQRARKPGPHLWMITPDGLQLRWPKA
;
A
#
# COMPACT_ATOMS: atom_id res chain seq x y z
N MET A 1 -19.64 -1.16 -12.91
CA MET A 1 -18.51 -1.72 -12.14
C MET A 1 -17.89 -2.76 -13.04
N ALA A 2 -16.62 -2.62 -13.38
CA ALA A 2 -15.96 -3.60 -14.26
C ALA A 2 -15.82 -4.94 -13.52
N ASP A 3 -16.12 -6.03 -14.22
CA ASP A 3 -15.89 -7.44 -13.83
C ASP A 3 -14.39 -7.75 -13.68
N ALA A 4 -13.67 -7.00 -12.85
CA ALA A 4 -12.23 -7.16 -12.66
C ALA A 4 -11.87 -8.32 -11.72
N TYR A 5 -12.86 -8.85 -10.99
CA TYR A 5 -12.71 -9.99 -10.08
C TYR A 5 -13.78 -11.02 -10.41
N PRO A 6 -13.47 -12.03 -11.25
CA PRO A 6 -14.40 -13.14 -11.45
C PRO A 6 -14.74 -13.75 -10.09
N ASP A 7 -16.03 -13.96 -9.85
CA ASP A 7 -16.61 -14.52 -8.62
C ASP A 7 -16.57 -13.63 -7.36
N GLY A 8 -15.98 -12.43 -7.42
CA GLY A 8 -16.02 -11.43 -6.35
C GLY A 8 -15.39 -11.86 -5.01
N THR A 9 -14.79 -13.04 -4.93
CA THR A 9 -14.23 -13.61 -3.69
C THR A 9 -13.03 -12.79 -3.21
N ASP A 10 -12.16 -12.37 -4.13
CA ASP A 10 -11.02 -11.49 -3.81
C ASP A 10 -11.44 -10.10 -3.32
N GLN A 11 -12.70 -9.68 -3.52
CA GLN A 11 -13.22 -8.41 -2.98
C GLN A 11 -13.58 -8.50 -1.48
N ARG A 12 -13.63 -9.71 -0.91
CA ARG A 12 -14.09 -9.97 0.47
C ARG A 12 -12.98 -10.43 1.40
N ILE A 13 -11.73 -10.48 0.91
CA ILE A 13 -10.58 -10.87 1.70
C ILE A 13 -10.34 -9.80 2.78
N SER A 14 -10.15 -10.23 4.02
CA SER A 14 -9.85 -9.34 5.14
C SER A 14 -8.43 -8.75 5.03
N ASP A 15 -8.19 -7.58 5.62
CA ASP A 15 -6.85 -6.96 5.58
C ASP A 15 -5.73 -7.89 6.08
N PRO A 16 -5.88 -8.63 7.22
CA PRO A 16 -4.89 -9.61 7.65
C PRO A 16 -4.59 -10.67 6.59
N GLU A 17 -5.64 -11.27 6.02
CA GLU A 17 -5.51 -12.33 5.02
C GLU A 17 -4.86 -11.81 3.73
N TRP A 18 -5.22 -10.60 3.32
CA TRP A 18 -4.62 -9.91 2.18
C TRP A 18 -3.13 -9.64 2.41
N ILE A 19 -2.74 -9.17 3.60
CA ILE A 19 -1.34 -8.92 3.97
C ILE A 19 -0.54 -10.24 3.90
N THR A 20 -1.03 -11.30 4.53
CA THR A 20 -0.35 -12.61 4.54
C THR A 20 -0.22 -13.19 3.13
N ARG A 21 -1.28 -13.10 2.32
CA ARG A 21 -1.26 -13.57 0.93
C ARG A 21 -0.26 -12.78 0.09
N ALA A 22 -0.29 -11.45 0.17
CA ALA A 22 0.63 -10.61 -0.59
C ALA A 22 2.10 -10.88 -0.21
N ASP A 23 2.39 -11.18 1.06
CA ASP A 23 3.73 -11.57 1.47
C ASP A 23 4.13 -12.96 0.93
N THR A 24 3.22 -13.93 1.03
CA THR A 24 3.43 -15.32 0.56
C THR A 24 3.74 -15.37 -0.94
N GLU A 25 3.03 -14.56 -1.72
CA GLU A 25 3.22 -14.45 -3.18
C GLU A 25 4.46 -13.59 -3.54
N GLY A 26 5.15 -13.02 -2.56
CA GLY A 26 6.34 -12.19 -2.76
C GLY A 26 6.04 -10.81 -3.36
N TRP A 27 4.78 -10.37 -3.34
CA TRP A 27 4.32 -9.15 -3.97
C TRP A 27 4.79 -7.88 -3.23
N VAL A 28 4.67 -6.76 -3.95
CA VAL A 28 4.76 -5.41 -3.41
C VAL A 28 3.35 -4.85 -3.42
N ALA A 29 2.85 -4.46 -2.25
CA ALA A 29 1.49 -4.00 -2.09
C ALA A 29 1.38 -2.49 -2.35
N LEU A 30 0.38 -2.10 -3.14
CA LEU A 30 -0.03 -0.72 -3.34
C LEU A 30 -1.46 -0.56 -2.81
N THR A 31 -1.68 0.37 -1.88
CA THR A 31 -3.01 0.59 -1.28
C THR A 31 -3.35 2.08 -1.21
N LYS A 32 -4.65 2.37 -1.09
CA LYS A 32 -5.13 3.71 -0.78
C LYS A 32 -5.34 3.94 0.72
N ASP A 33 -5.36 2.87 1.50
CA ASP A 33 -5.69 2.92 2.91
C ASP A 33 -4.45 2.66 3.78
N PRO A 34 -3.85 3.71 4.37
CA PRO A 34 -2.74 3.53 5.30
C PRO A 34 -3.20 3.10 6.70
N SER A 35 -4.51 3.05 6.97
CA SER A 35 -5.05 2.70 8.29
C SER A 35 -4.91 1.21 8.62
N ILE A 36 -4.70 0.35 7.61
CA ILE A 36 -4.42 -1.08 7.77
C ILE A 36 -3.27 -1.36 8.76
N ILE A 37 -2.27 -0.47 8.86
CA ILE A 37 -1.16 -0.60 9.82
C ILE A 37 -1.58 -0.23 11.24
N ARG A 38 -2.52 0.72 11.40
CA ARG A 38 -3.05 1.08 12.72
C ARG A 38 -3.95 -0.02 13.24
N ASP A 39 -4.79 -0.58 12.37
CA ASP A 39 -5.89 -1.45 12.75
C ASP A 39 -5.45 -2.92 12.85
N HIS A 40 -4.41 -3.33 12.13
CA HIS A 40 -3.86 -4.69 12.11
C HIS A 40 -2.34 -4.71 12.27
N ARG A 41 -1.77 -3.91 13.17
CA ARG A 41 -0.31 -3.67 13.28
C ARG A 41 0.55 -4.93 13.46
N ASP A 42 0.00 -5.92 14.15
CA ASP A 42 0.61 -7.22 14.43
C ASP A 42 0.89 -8.02 13.16
N VAL A 43 -0.04 -8.01 12.19
CA VAL A 43 0.07 -8.83 10.99
C VAL A 43 1.26 -8.42 10.11
N PRO A 44 1.43 -7.15 9.67
CA PRO A 44 2.59 -6.71 8.92
C PRO A 44 3.92 -6.99 9.64
N ALA A 45 3.95 -6.94 10.98
CA ALA A 45 5.16 -7.16 11.75
C ALA A 45 5.71 -8.59 11.66
N GLU A 46 4.84 -9.56 11.37
CA GLU A 46 5.20 -10.96 11.18
C GLU A 46 5.51 -11.31 9.71
N THR A 47 5.34 -10.35 8.80
CA THR A 47 5.58 -10.53 7.36
C THR A 47 6.86 -9.86 6.88
N ARG A 48 7.21 -10.07 5.61
CA ARG A 48 8.23 -9.29 4.88
C ARG A 48 7.60 -8.32 3.88
N LEU A 49 6.30 -8.04 4.01
CA LEU A 49 5.54 -7.31 3.02
C LEU A 49 6.02 -5.85 2.92
N ARG A 50 6.10 -5.38 1.67
CA ARG A 50 6.49 -4.01 1.32
C ARG A 50 5.25 -3.28 0.85
N ILE A 51 4.77 -2.33 1.65
CA ILE A 51 3.52 -1.61 1.40
C ILE A 51 3.82 -0.17 1.00
N PHE A 52 3.17 0.29 -0.06
CA PHE A 52 3.14 1.69 -0.48
C PHE A 52 1.68 2.17 -0.45
N ALA A 53 1.41 3.23 0.30
CA ALA A 53 0.06 3.73 0.52
C ALA A 53 -0.08 5.18 0.06
N PHE A 54 -1.23 5.54 -0.52
CA PHE A 54 -1.56 6.94 -0.76
C PHE A 54 -2.04 7.62 0.52
N ASN A 55 -1.66 8.88 0.73
CA ASN A 55 -2.20 9.69 1.83
C ASN A 55 -3.55 10.28 1.45
N LEU A 56 -4.61 9.51 1.65
CA LEU A 56 -5.97 10.04 1.60
C LEU A 56 -6.29 10.71 2.94
N ARG A 57 -6.00 12.00 3.08
CA ARG A 57 -6.62 12.76 4.18
C ARG A 57 -8.11 12.87 3.86
N VAL A 58 -8.92 12.19 4.68
CA VAL A 58 -10.39 12.05 4.66
C VAL A 58 -11.19 13.37 4.56
N GLN A 59 -10.55 14.55 4.51
CA GLN A 59 -11.25 15.84 4.54
C GLN A 59 -10.99 16.77 3.35
N GLN A 60 -10.11 16.44 2.42
CA GLN A 60 -9.90 17.24 1.21
C GLN A 60 -9.76 16.28 0.05
N CYS A 61 -10.78 16.27 -0.82
CA CYS A 61 -10.87 15.64 -2.14
C CYS A 61 -9.96 14.43 -2.35
N GLU A 62 -10.55 13.23 -2.48
CA GLU A 62 -9.84 12.09 -3.11
C GLU A 62 -9.01 12.62 -4.29
N PRO A 63 -7.69 12.41 -4.32
CA PRO A 63 -6.88 12.87 -5.43
C PRO A 63 -7.50 12.30 -6.70
N ASP A 64 -7.71 13.18 -7.68
CA ASP A 64 -8.21 12.77 -8.99
C ASP A 64 -7.34 11.59 -9.48
N ARG A 65 -7.96 10.61 -10.14
CA ARG A 65 -7.27 9.41 -10.64
C ARG A 65 -6.01 9.82 -11.42
N THR A 66 -6.10 10.90 -12.19
CA THR A 66 -4.98 11.50 -12.93
C THR A 66 -3.82 11.90 -12.02
N GLU A 67 -4.12 12.54 -10.89
CA GLU A 67 -3.13 12.95 -9.91
C GLU A 67 -2.48 11.75 -9.20
N MET A 68 -3.26 10.72 -8.88
CA MET A 68 -2.71 9.48 -8.32
C MET A 68 -1.72 8.80 -9.27
N VAL A 69 -2.07 8.73 -10.55
CA VAL A 69 -1.20 8.18 -11.60
C VAL A 69 0.06 9.03 -11.74
N ALA A 70 -0.07 10.35 -11.80
CA ALA A 70 1.09 11.26 -11.90
C ALA A 70 2.02 11.13 -10.69
N ARG A 71 1.47 11.03 -9.47
CA ARG A 71 2.26 10.81 -8.24
C ARG A 71 2.96 9.45 -8.23
N LEU A 72 2.29 8.41 -8.73
CA LEU A 72 2.89 7.08 -8.86
C LEU A 72 4.05 7.11 -9.85
N ASP A 73 3.86 7.73 -11.01
CA ASP A 73 4.87 7.83 -12.07
C ASP A 73 6.09 8.65 -11.60
N ALA A 74 5.84 9.82 -10.99
CA ALA A 74 6.90 10.67 -10.43
C ALA A 74 7.71 9.99 -9.31
N ASN A 75 7.16 8.96 -8.66
CA ASN A 75 7.80 8.23 -7.57
C ASN A 75 8.17 6.79 -7.93
N LEU A 76 7.90 6.31 -9.15
CA LEU A 76 8.05 4.90 -9.52
C LEU A 76 9.47 4.40 -9.25
N ASN A 77 10.48 5.16 -9.68
CA ASN A 77 11.88 4.83 -9.42
C ASN A 77 12.21 4.74 -7.92
N ARG A 78 11.64 5.63 -7.09
CA ARG A 78 11.82 5.59 -5.63
C ARG A 78 11.13 4.36 -5.04
N ILE A 79 9.92 4.03 -5.50
CA ILE A 79 9.18 2.84 -5.07
C ILE A 79 9.99 1.58 -5.38
N LEU A 80 10.49 1.44 -6.61
CA LEU A 80 11.31 0.30 -7.01
C LEU A 80 12.60 0.18 -6.17
N GLN A 81 13.30 1.29 -5.94
CA GLN A 81 14.50 1.28 -5.09
C GLN A 81 14.20 0.87 -3.65
N ARG A 82 13.07 1.30 -3.08
CA ARG A 82 12.67 0.94 -1.72
C ARG A 82 12.14 -0.49 -1.63
N ALA A 83 11.43 -0.97 -2.64
CA ALA A 83 10.92 -2.34 -2.73
C ALA A 83 12.02 -3.41 -2.79
N ARG A 84 13.26 -3.03 -3.18
CA ARG A 84 14.43 -3.90 -3.12
C ARG A 84 14.98 -4.09 -1.71
N LYS A 85 14.58 -3.26 -0.74
CA LYS A 85 14.98 -3.42 0.66
C LYS A 85 14.07 -4.46 1.34
N PRO A 86 14.60 -5.22 2.31
CA PRO A 86 13.78 -6.14 3.08
C PRO A 86 12.72 -5.36 3.86
N GLY A 87 11.49 -5.88 3.84
CA GLY A 87 10.40 -5.42 4.70
C GLY A 87 10.49 -6.01 6.11
N PRO A 88 9.47 -5.79 6.94
CA PRO A 88 8.23 -5.09 6.60
C PRO A 88 8.37 -3.57 6.71
N HIS A 89 7.78 -2.84 5.75
CA HIS A 89 7.72 -1.38 5.81
C HIS A 89 6.50 -0.82 5.07
N LEU A 90 5.95 0.27 5.59
CA LEU A 90 4.94 1.07 4.93
C LEU A 90 5.48 2.46 4.61
N TRP A 91 5.47 2.80 3.31
CA TRP A 91 5.77 4.13 2.80
C TRP A 91 4.50 4.84 2.34
N MET A 92 4.35 6.10 2.71
CA MET A 92 3.34 6.98 2.12
C MET A 92 3.87 7.57 0.83
N ILE A 93 3.07 7.52 -0.23
CA ILE A 93 3.30 8.24 -1.49
C ILE A 93 2.73 9.65 -1.31
N THR A 94 3.61 10.65 -1.31
CA THR A 94 3.27 12.07 -1.24
C THR A 94 3.68 12.77 -2.55
N PRO A 95 3.20 14.00 -2.81
CA PRO A 95 3.66 14.79 -3.95
C PRO A 95 5.19 14.98 -3.95
N ASP A 96 5.78 15.18 -2.77
CA ASP A 96 7.21 15.51 -2.61
C ASP A 96 8.12 14.27 -2.54
N GLY A 97 7.55 13.06 -2.40
CA GLY A 97 8.34 11.84 -2.33
C GLY A 97 7.69 10.66 -1.60
N LEU A 98 8.53 9.86 -0.96
CA LEU A 98 8.11 8.73 -0.12
C LEU A 98 8.42 9.04 1.35
N GLN A 99 7.41 8.96 2.20
CA GLN A 99 7.56 9.16 3.64
C GLN A 99 7.38 7.83 4.38
N LEU A 100 8.40 7.40 5.16
CA LEU A 100 8.27 6.19 5.98
C LEU A 100 7.23 6.43 7.06
N ARG A 101 6.19 5.58 7.10
CA ARG A 101 5.14 5.63 8.10
C ARG A 101 5.33 4.59 9.18
N TRP A 102 5.86 3.44 8.80
CA TRP A 102 6.08 2.30 9.68
C TRP A 102 7.22 1.42 9.14
N PRO A 103 8.10 0.86 9.99
CA PRO A 103 8.16 1.06 11.44
C PRO A 103 8.60 2.50 11.78
N LYS A 104 8.01 3.08 12.83
CA LYS A 104 8.51 4.36 13.38
C LYS A 104 9.76 4.03 14.19
N ALA A 105 10.83 4.79 13.94
CA ALA A 105 12.01 4.78 14.81
C ALA A 105 11.64 5.20 16.24
#